data_AF-A0A7S1KSD5-F1
#
_entry.id   AF-A0A7S1KSD5-F1
#
_cell.length_a   1.000
_cell.length_b   1.000
_cell.length_c   1.000
_cell.angle_alpha   90.00
_cell.angle_beta   90.00
_cell.angle_gamma   90.00
#
_symmetry.space_group_name_H-M   'P 1'
#
loop_
_entity.id
_entity.type
_entity.pdbx_description
1 polymer ?
#
loop_
_entity_poly.entity_id
_entity_poly.type
_entity_poly.pdbx_seq_one_letter_code
_entity_poly.pdbx_strand_id
1 'polypeptide(L)'
;HTTTPSMSLTQNGIESLLSKDSFSKLVLQVVDIQQLPSEYFVTLSDGNYKTKCSLGSGLDKQINDGLIQQYSIVKVTDATVKTTNQSSTPVILKMGLLSNAGSLVGNPSPFQQQQKKSSSSEGITSSQVASSNVVQPNAVNAKLKSIKDINIYEEKLHIKATLTSMGEIRTWHRNDKTGKVCSLDLADDTGEIRMTLFTEAIDQFQD
;
A
#
# COMPACT_ATOMS: atom_id res chain seq x y z
N HIS A 1 18.36 5.70 37.91
CA HIS A 1 17.91 5.13 36.62
C HIS A 1 16.69 5.90 36.15
N THR A 2 16.86 6.74 35.12
CA THR A 2 15.73 7.40 34.46
C THR A 2 15.10 6.42 33.49
N THR A 3 13.91 5.91 33.81
CA THR A 3 13.18 4.99 32.94
C THR A 3 12.69 5.74 31.72
N THR A 4 13.45 5.66 30.62
CA THR A 4 12.99 6.15 29.32
C THR A 4 11.69 5.39 28.98
N PRO A 5 10.55 6.06 28.75
CA PRO A 5 9.37 5.36 28.29
C PRO A 5 9.68 4.81 26.90
N SER A 6 9.74 3.49 26.78
CA SER A 6 9.76 2.82 25.48
C SER A 6 8.45 3.17 24.77
N MET A 7 8.49 4.16 23.87
CA MET A 7 7.36 4.50 22.99
C MET A 7 7.17 3.38 21.98
N SER A 8 6.58 2.28 22.42
CA SER A 8 6.07 1.22 21.56
C SER A 8 4.89 1.75 20.75
N LEU A 9 4.89 1.46 19.46
CA LEU A 9 3.70 1.63 18.61
C LEU A 9 2.52 0.83 19.18
N THR A 10 1.30 1.32 18.96
CA THR A 10 0.10 0.62 19.42
C THR A 10 -0.11 -0.64 18.61
N GLN A 11 0.13 -1.81 19.23
CA GLN A 11 -0.08 -3.11 18.62
C GLN A 11 -1.50 -3.22 18.04
N ASN A 12 -1.61 -3.71 16.79
CA ASN A 12 -2.85 -3.78 16.00
C ASN A 12 -3.52 -2.42 15.74
N GLY A 13 -2.79 -1.31 15.90
CA GLY A 13 -3.32 0.04 15.75
C GLY A 13 -3.87 0.34 14.34
N ILE A 14 -3.39 -0.34 13.30
CA ILE A 14 -3.96 -0.23 11.95
C ILE A 14 -5.32 -0.93 11.84
N GLU A 15 -5.50 -2.08 12.50
CA GLU A 15 -6.78 -2.78 12.57
C GLU A 15 -7.82 -1.95 13.35
N SER A 16 -7.43 -1.37 14.50
CA SER A 16 -8.29 -0.49 15.30
C SER A 16 -8.71 0.77 14.52
N LEU A 17 -7.76 1.40 13.80
CA LEU A 17 -8.02 2.58 12.95
C LEU A 17 -9.10 2.29 11.89
N LEU A 18 -9.08 1.10 11.29
CA LEU A 18 -10.04 0.68 10.26
C LEU A 18 -11.35 0.14 10.85
N SER A 19 -11.32 -0.42 12.06
CA SER A 19 -12.50 -0.96 12.76
C SER A 19 -13.38 0.13 13.38
N LYS A 20 -12.97 1.40 13.30
CA LYS A 20 -13.61 2.57 13.94
C LYS A 20 -13.66 2.49 15.47
N ASP A 21 -12.76 1.70 16.07
CA ASP A 21 -12.70 1.54 17.53
C ASP A 21 -11.72 2.56 18.15
N SER A 22 -12.07 2.99 19.36
CA SER A 22 -11.44 3.98 20.25
C SER A 22 -10.06 4.53 19.82
N PHE A 23 -10.04 5.62 19.04
CA PHE A 23 -8.80 6.23 18.52
C PHE A 23 -7.87 6.80 19.60
N SER A 24 -8.36 7.04 20.83
CA SER A 24 -7.71 7.81 21.92
C SER A 24 -6.31 7.35 22.37
N LYS A 25 -5.87 6.17 21.92
CA LYS A 25 -4.58 5.52 22.25
C LYS A 25 -3.77 5.06 21.01
N LEU A 26 -4.13 5.49 19.80
CA LEU A 26 -3.41 5.09 18.58
C LEU A 26 -2.11 5.88 18.42
N VAL A 27 -0.98 5.24 18.73
CA VAL A 27 0.38 5.72 18.45
C VAL A 27 0.90 4.93 17.26
N LEU A 28 1.09 5.64 16.14
CA LEU A 28 1.48 5.08 14.86
C LEU A 28 2.73 5.81 14.34
N GLN A 29 3.48 5.19 13.44
CA GLN A 29 4.58 5.83 12.73
C GLN A 29 4.14 6.29 11.34
N VAL A 30 4.55 7.50 10.96
CA VAL A 30 4.53 7.98 9.57
C VAL A 30 5.62 7.28 8.77
N VAL A 31 5.25 6.44 7.80
CA VAL A 31 6.19 5.71 6.93
C VAL A 31 6.50 6.48 5.65
N ASP A 32 5.52 7.21 5.13
CA ASP A 32 5.58 7.93 3.86
C ASP A 32 4.54 9.05 3.84
N ILE A 33 4.81 10.12 3.09
CA ILE A 33 3.93 11.28 2.90
C ILE A 33 3.87 11.60 1.40
N GLN A 34 2.68 11.53 0.82
CA GLN A 34 2.43 11.79 -0.59
C GLN A 34 1.49 13.00 -0.75
N GLN A 35 2.00 14.07 -1.36
CA GLN A 35 1.19 15.25 -1.71
C GLN A 35 0.53 15.03 -3.07
N LEU A 36 -0.80 15.03 -3.13
CA LEU A 36 -1.55 15.14 -4.37
C LEU A 36 -2.12 16.57 -4.52
N PRO A 37 -2.55 16.99 -5.73
CA PRO A 37 -2.97 18.38 -5.99
C PRO A 37 -4.11 18.92 -5.10
N SER A 38 -4.94 18.03 -4.54
CA SER A 38 -6.13 18.40 -3.75
C SER A 38 -6.22 17.75 -2.38
N GLU A 39 -5.32 16.83 -2.02
CA GLU A 39 -5.38 16.06 -0.77
C GLU A 39 -3.98 15.52 -0.41
N TYR A 40 -3.61 15.55 0.86
CA TYR A 40 -2.41 14.86 1.36
C TYR A 40 -2.74 13.43 1.77
N PHE A 41 -1.84 12.51 1.46
CA PHE A 41 -1.89 11.14 1.95
C PHE A 41 -0.69 10.83 2.82
N VAL A 42 -0.93 10.06 3.88
CA VAL A 42 0.11 9.60 4.80
C VAL A 42 -0.02 8.11 4.97
N THR A 43 1.08 7.37 4.80
CA THR A 43 1.12 5.95 5.15
C THR A 43 1.46 5.83 6.63
N LEU A 44 0.51 5.34 7.42
CA LEU A 44 0.70 5.09 8.86
C LEU A 44 1.00 3.61 9.12
N SER A 45 1.76 3.32 10.18
CA SER A 45 2.20 1.98 10.57
C SER A 45 2.13 1.74 12.07
N ASP A 46 1.79 0.51 12.48
CA ASP A 46 1.91 0.02 13.86
C ASP A 46 3.17 -0.85 14.09
N GLY A 47 4.02 -1.00 13.08
CA GLY A 47 5.25 -1.78 13.08
C GLY A 47 5.12 -3.17 12.48
N ASN A 48 3.90 -3.73 12.44
CA ASN A 48 3.58 -5.02 11.80
C ASN A 48 2.79 -4.81 10.49
N TYR A 49 1.92 -3.80 10.51
CA TYR A 49 1.06 -3.42 9.41
C TYR A 49 1.21 -1.93 9.09
N LYS A 50 0.85 -1.56 7.85
CA LYS A 50 0.71 -0.17 7.41
C LYS A 50 -0.49 0.01 6.50
N THR A 51 -1.10 1.19 6.53
CA THR A 51 -2.18 1.58 5.62
C THR A 51 -2.02 3.02 5.14
N LYS A 52 -2.49 3.29 3.92
CA LYS A 52 -2.50 4.64 3.34
C LYS A 52 -3.77 5.36 3.82
N CYS A 53 -3.57 6.47 4.52
CA CYS A 53 -4.64 7.32 5.03
C CYS A 53 -4.69 8.61 4.20
N SER A 54 -5.87 9.20 4.03
CA SER A 54 -5.97 10.59 3.57
C SER A 54 -6.05 11.55 4.76
N LEU A 55 -5.67 12.81 4.56
CA LEU A 55 -5.68 13.83 5.62
C LEU A 55 -6.92 14.72 5.52
N GLY A 56 -7.53 14.96 6.68
CA GLY A 56 -8.54 15.98 6.86
C GLY A 56 -7.94 17.39 6.83
N SER A 57 -8.78 18.36 6.49
CA SER A 57 -8.37 19.75 6.33
C SER A 57 -7.72 20.32 7.61
N GLY A 58 -6.55 20.94 7.44
CA GLY A 58 -5.82 21.63 8.51
C GLY A 58 -4.64 20.85 9.08
N LEU A 59 -4.48 19.56 8.76
CA LEU A 59 -3.24 18.81 9.05
C LEU A 59 -2.13 19.14 8.05
N ASP A 60 -2.48 19.59 6.84
CA ASP A 60 -1.57 19.97 5.76
C ASP A 60 -0.50 20.97 6.24
N LYS A 61 -0.90 21.91 7.10
CA LYS A 61 0.02 22.89 7.69
C LYS A 61 1.09 22.23 8.57
N GLN A 62 0.75 21.18 9.34
CA GLN A 62 1.74 20.50 10.18
C GLN A 62 2.78 19.73 9.36
N ILE A 63 2.43 19.29 8.15
CA ILE A 63 3.38 18.70 7.19
C ILE A 63 4.23 19.80 6.54
N ASN A 64 3.60 20.87 6.05
CA ASN A 64 4.31 21.97 5.36
C ASN A 64 5.24 22.76 6.29
N ASP A 65 4.86 22.96 7.56
CA ASP A 65 5.72 23.55 8.60
C ASP A 65 6.83 22.57 9.06
N GLY A 66 6.88 21.34 8.53
CA GLY A 66 7.90 20.34 8.85
C GLY A 66 7.77 19.71 10.23
N LEU A 67 6.63 19.84 10.91
CA LEU A 67 6.39 19.22 12.22
C LEU A 67 6.14 17.71 12.09
N ILE A 68 5.36 17.30 11.09
CA ILE A 68 5.12 15.89 10.75
C ILE A 68 5.96 15.56 9.51
N GLN A 69 6.90 14.63 9.67
CA GLN A 69 7.82 14.19 8.62
C GLN A 69 7.81 12.65 8.52
N GLN A 70 8.58 12.13 7.56
CA GLN A 70 8.87 10.70 7.50
C GLN A 70 9.50 10.21 8.83
N TYR A 71 9.10 9.02 9.27
CA TYR A 71 9.49 8.38 10.53
C TYR A 71 9.03 9.07 11.82
N SER A 72 8.26 10.16 11.75
CA SER A 72 7.57 10.76 12.89
C SER A 72 6.63 9.76 13.58
N ILE A 73 6.72 9.67 14.91
CA ILE A 73 5.78 8.97 15.76
C ILE A 73 4.66 9.94 16.10
N VAL A 74 3.44 9.55 15.77
CA VAL A 74 2.25 10.40 15.81
C VAL A 74 1.15 9.73 16.59
N LYS A 75 0.49 10.50 17.46
CA LYS A 75 -0.74 10.07 18.11
C LYS A 75 -1.93 10.50 17.28
N VAL A 76 -2.67 9.57 16.72
CA VAL A 76 -3.99 9.84 16.12
C VAL A 76 -4.97 10.05 17.26
N THR A 77 -5.75 11.12 17.22
CA THR A 77 -6.78 11.44 18.22
C THR A 77 -8.18 11.46 17.65
N ASP A 78 -8.31 11.70 16.34
CA ASP A 78 -9.59 11.80 15.64
C ASP A 78 -9.41 11.28 14.21
N ALA A 79 -10.22 10.30 13.82
CA ALA A 79 -10.17 9.69 12.50
C ALA A 79 -11.56 9.17 12.10
N THR A 80 -11.80 9.08 10.80
CA THR A 80 -13.01 8.48 10.23
C THR A 80 -12.62 7.52 9.12
N VAL A 81 -13.46 6.52 8.82
CA VAL A 81 -13.21 5.61 7.69
C VAL A 81 -14.26 5.88 6.62
N LYS A 82 -13.82 6.40 5.46
CA LYS A 82 -14.64 6.53 4.26
C LYS A 82 -14.69 5.17 3.58
N THR A 83 -15.80 4.45 3.77
CA THR A 83 -16.08 3.22 3.03
C THR A 83 -16.81 3.56 1.75
N THR A 84 -16.22 3.19 0.61
CA THR A 84 -16.84 3.19 -0.72
C THR A 84 -17.23 1.76 -1.08
N ASN A 85 -17.95 1.57 -2.19
CA ASN A 85 -18.35 0.24 -2.68
C ASN A 85 -17.17 -0.70 -3.01
N GLN A 86 -15.93 -0.19 -3.09
CA GLN A 86 -14.74 -0.97 -3.47
C GLN A 86 -13.57 -0.87 -2.47
N SER A 87 -13.55 0.09 -1.54
CA SER A 87 -12.47 0.23 -0.56
C SER A 87 -12.85 1.04 0.68
N SER A 88 -12.26 0.71 1.82
CA SER A 88 -12.32 1.46 3.09
C SER A 88 -11.03 2.27 3.28
N THR A 89 -11.10 3.58 3.06
CA THR A 89 -9.94 4.48 3.26
C THR A 89 -10.06 5.22 4.59
N PRO A 90 -9.09 5.10 5.51
CA PRO A 90 -9.05 5.88 6.73
C PRO A 90 -8.65 7.34 6.42
N VAL A 91 -9.33 8.27 7.08
CA VAL A 91 -9.14 9.72 6.97
C VAL A 91 -8.79 10.26 8.35
N ILE A 92 -7.59 10.78 8.49
CA ILE A 92 -7.11 11.32 9.77
C ILE A 92 -7.62 12.75 9.91
N LEU A 93 -8.44 13.01 10.92
CA LEU A 93 -8.99 14.35 11.18
C LEU A 93 -8.11 15.14 12.14
N LYS A 94 -7.53 14.47 13.15
CA LYS A 94 -6.57 15.06 14.09
C LYS A 94 -5.52 14.04 14.51
N MET A 95 -4.28 14.52 14.49
CA MET A 95 -3.11 13.81 15.00
C MET A 95 -2.14 14.83 15.61
N GLY A 96 -1.24 14.37 16.48
CA GLY A 96 -0.18 15.17 17.07
C GLY A 96 1.15 14.44 17.08
N LEU A 97 2.24 15.16 16.84
CA LEU A 97 3.60 14.63 16.95
C LEU A 97 3.91 14.24 18.41
N LEU A 98 4.51 13.07 18.60
CA LEU A 98 5.08 12.64 19.88
C LEU A 98 6.62 12.68 19.86
N SER A 99 7.22 12.17 18.79
CA SER A 99 8.68 12.12 18.59
C SER A 99 9.01 11.84 17.13
N ASN A 100 10.29 11.80 16.77
CA ASN A 100 10.75 11.24 15.50
C ASN A 100 11.63 10.01 15.81
N ALA A 101 11.36 8.88 15.17
CA ALA A 101 12.14 7.66 15.35
C ALA A 101 13.43 7.63 14.50
N GLY A 102 13.55 8.50 13.49
CA GLY A 102 14.70 8.57 12.58
C GLY A 102 14.80 7.42 11.56
N SER A 103 14.20 6.27 11.84
CA SER A 103 14.12 5.12 10.93
C SER A 103 12.75 4.43 11.01
N LEU A 104 12.46 3.58 10.02
CA LEU A 104 11.28 2.71 10.05
C LEU A 104 11.34 1.76 11.27
N VAL A 105 10.24 1.67 12.00
CA VAL A 105 10.06 0.79 13.15
C VAL A 105 9.33 -0.49 12.69
N GLY A 106 9.91 -1.65 13.03
CA GLY A 106 9.37 -2.95 12.64
C GLY A 106 9.56 -3.27 11.15
N ASN A 107 8.72 -4.17 10.62
CA ASN A 107 8.72 -4.56 9.20
C ASN A 107 7.28 -4.52 8.64
N PRO A 108 6.68 -3.33 8.50
CA PRO A 108 5.25 -3.22 8.28
C PRO A 108 4.80 -3.63 6.87
N SER A 109 3.94 -4.65 6.85
CA SER A 109 3.27 -5.15 5.66
C SER A 109 1.98 -4.35 5.34
N PRO A 110 1.56 -4.20 4.07
CA PRO A 110 0.28 -3.54 3.76
C PRO A 110 -0.89 -4.26 4.43
N PHE A 111 -1.76 -3.53 5.14
CA PHE A 111 -2.94 -4.10 5.77
C PHE A 111 -4.02 -4.39 4.72
N GLN A 112 -4.17 -5.67 4.37
CA GLN A 112 -5.35 -6.15 3.66
C GLN A 112 -6.47 -6.37 4.67
N GLN A 113 -7.57 -5.63 4.55
CA GLN A 113 -8.76 -5.87 5.34
C GLN A 113 -9.42 -7.18 4.87
N GLN A 114 -8.95 -8.30 5.40
CA GLN A 114 -9.54 -9.62 5.14
C GLN A 114 -11.04 -9.56 5.47
N GLN A 115 -11.87 -9.75 4.45
CA GLN A 115 -13.25 -10.17 4.68
C GLN A 115 -13.18 -11.50 5.44
N LYS A 116 -13.65 -11.50 6.70
CA LYS A 116 -13.57 -12.67 7.58
C LYS A 116 -14.19 -13.91 6.92
N LYS A 117 -13.35 -14.80 6.40
CA LYS A 117 -13.57 -16.24 6.49
C LYS A 117 -12.60 -16.78 7.53
N SER A 118 -13.18 -17.31 8.60
CA SER A 118 -12.49 -17.90 9.73
C SER A 118 -11.68 -19.12 9.31
N SER A 119 -10.37 -19.08 9.54
CA SER A 119 -9.57 -20.27 9.81
C SER A 119 -8.58 -19.93 10.92
N SER A 120 -8.98 -20.25 12.14
CA SER A 120 -8.11 -20.30 13.30
C SER A 120 -7.00 -21.33 13.08
N SER A 121 -5.74 -20.91 13.28
CA SER A 121 -4.64 -21.82 13.56
C SER A 121 -3.67 -21.15 14.52
N GLU A 122 -3.78 -21.51 15.79
CA GLU A 122 -2.72 -21.31 16.78
C GLU A 122 -1.46 -22.02 16.27
N GLY A 123 -0.31 -21.34 16.33
CA GLY A 123 0.92 -21.84 15.73
C GLY A 123 1.83 -22.60 16.70
N ILE A 124 2.65 -23.52 16.20
CA ILE A 124 3.85 -24.00 16.91
C ILE A 124 5.01 -24.34 15.95
N THR A 125 6.14 -23.68 16.18
CA THR A 125 7.56 -24.08 16.04
C THR A 125 8.07 -25.14 15.01
N SER A 126 9.06 -24.67 14.22
CA SER A 126 10.43 -25.23 14.03
C SER A 126 10.76 -26.40 13.08
N SER A 127 11.96 -26.27 12.45
CA SER A 127 12.83 -27.30 11.82
C SER A 127 12.43 -27.79 10.41
N GLN A 128 13.22 -27.57 9.34
CA GLN A 128 14.37 -28.39 8.89
C GLN A 128 14.00 -29.89 8.70
N VAL A 129 14.18 -30.59 7.57
CA VAL A 129 14.89 -30.39 6.27
C VAL A 129 13.97 -30.86 5.10
N ALA A 130 14.29 -31.03 3.80
CA ALA A 130 15.54 -31.18 3.03
C ALA A 130 15.40 -30.76 1.54
N SER A 131 16.42 -31.04 0.72
CA SER A 131 16.58 -30.58 -0.67
C SER A 131 16.08 -31.55 -1.76
N SER A 132 15.67 -31.02 -2.91
CA SER A 132 15.99 -31.57 -4.24
C SER A 132 15.80 -30.49 -5.33
N ASN A 133 16.84 -30.23 -6.12
CA ASN A 133 16.84 -29.18 -7.14
C ASN A 133 16.02 -29.59 -8.37
N VAL A 134 15.17 -28.68 -8.84
CA VAL A 134 14.80 -28.56 -10.27
C VAL A 134 15.23 -27.17 -10.73
N VAL A 135 15.72 -27.07 -11.97
CA VAL A 135 16.58 -25.98 -12.45
C VAL A 135 15.80 -24.92 -13.23
N GLN A 136 16.10 -23.65 -12.94
CA GLN A 136 15.94 -22.45 -13.81
C GLN A 136 14.52 -21.84 -13.97
N PRO A 137 14.37 -20.52 -14.25
CA PRO A 137 15.38 -19.46 -14.37
C PRO A 137 15.41 -18.48 -13.18
N ASN A 138 16.35 -17.53 -13.23
CA ASN A 138 16.51 -16.42 -12.28
C ASN A 138 15.17 -15.76 -11.92
N ALA A 139 14.63 -16.11 -10.76
CA ALA A 139 13.63 -15.30 -10.10
C ALA A 139 14.28 -13.97 -9.70
N VAL A 140 14.05 -12.93 -10.51
CA VAL A 140 13.98 -11.58 -9.96
C VAL A 140 13.06 -11.69 -8.76
N ASN A 141 13.55 -11.36 -7.56
CA ASN A 141 12.81 -11.55 -6.31
C ASN A 141 11.76 -10.43 -6.12
N ALA A 142 11.06 -10.13 -7.21
CA ALA A 142 9.94 -9.23 -7.31
C ALA A 142 8.73 -9.96 -6.72
N LYS A 143 8.24 -9.44 -5.59
CA LYS A 143 7.06 -9.97 -4.90
C LYS A 143 5.86 -9.93 -5.86
N LEU A 144 5.53 -11.09 -6.42
CA LEU A 144 4.43 -11.27 -7.35
C LEU A 144 3.12 -10.88 -6.65
N LYS A 145 2.27 -10.11 -7.36
CA LYS A 145 0.96 -9.69 -6.86
C LYS A 145 -0.16 -10.30 -7.67
N SER A 146 -1.26 -10.59 -6.98
CA SER A 146 -2.54 -10.95 -7.57
C SER A 146 -3.32 -9.70 -7.97
N ILE A 147 -4.20 -9.81 -8.97
CA ILE A 147 -4.90 -8.67 -9.56
C ILE A 147 -5.73 -7.87 -8.53
N LYS A 148 -6.44 -8.56 -7.62
CA LYS A 148 -7.21 -7.90 -6.56
C LYS A 148 -6.36 -7.12 -5.54
N ASP A 149 -5.08 -7.44 -5.43
CA ASP A 149 -4.14 -6.85 -4.47
C ASP A 149 -3.21 -5.80 -5.10
N ILE A 150 -3.48 -5.45 -6.37
CA ILE A 150 -2.83 -4.32 -7.05
C ILE A 150 -3.25 -3.03 -6.35
N ASN A 151 -2.27 -2.28 -5.87
CA ASN A 151 -2.47 -0.93 -5.40
C ASN A 151 -2.34 0.03 -6.59
N ILE A 152 -3.40 0.79 -6.89
CA ILE A 152 -3.45 1.78 -7.97
C ILE A 152 -2.35 2.85 -7.82
N TYR A 153 -1.82 3.04 -6.61
CA TYR A 153 -0.74 3.99 -6.31
C TYR A 153 0.68 3.39 -6.32
N GLU A 154 0.88 2.15 -6.80
CA GLU A 154 2.21 1.58 -7.00
C GLU A 154 2.68 1.77 -8.44
N GLU A 155 3.82 2.45 -8.62
CA GLU A 155 4.39 2.75 -9.94
C GLU A 155 4.99 1.52 -10.64
N LYS A 156 5.47 0.53 -9.87
CA LYS A 156 6.06 -0.70 -10.39
C LYS A 156 5.57 -1.93 -9.62
N LEU A 157 4.80 -2.75 -10.31
CA LEU A 157 4.23 -4.01 -9.83
C LEU A 157 4.54 -5.14 -10.82
N HIS A 158 4.64 -6.36 -10.31
CA HIS A 158 4.85 -7.56 -11.12
C HIS A 158 3.69 -8.50 -10.83
N ILE A 159 2.92 -8.83 -11.86
CA ILE A 159 1.73 -9.67 -11.77
C ILE A 159 1.87 -10.84 -12.73
N LYS A 160 1.22 -11.96 -12.40
CA LYS A 160 1.02 -13.07 -13.32
C LYS A 160 -0.45 -13.08 -13.69
N ALA A 161 -0.75 -13.05 -14.98
CA ALA A 161 -2.10 -13.08 -15.49
C ALA A 161 -2.11 -13.73 -16.88
N THR A 162 -3.25 -14.34 -17.23
CA THR A 162 -3.54 -14.87 -18.55
C THR A 162 -4.17 -13.77 -19.39
N LEU A 163 -3.70 -13.58 -20.62
CA LEU A 163 -4.32 -12.67 -21.58
C LEU A 163 -5.65 -13.26 -22.05
N THR A 164 -6.77 -12.57 -21.77
CA THR A 164 -8.12 -13.02 -22.19
C THR A 164 -8.60 -12.31 -23.45
N SER A 165 -8.23 -11.05 -23.64
CA SER A 165 -8.55 -10.28 -24.85
C SER A 165 -7.47 -9.26 -25.19
N MET A 166 -7.15 -9.14 -26.47
CA MET A 166 -6.27 -8.09 -27.00
C MET A 166 -7.09 -7.18 -27.90
N GLY A 167 -7.15 -5.89 -27.55
CA GLY A 167 -7.77 -4.87 -28.38
C GLY A 167 -6.89 -4.44 -29.55
N GLU A 168 -7.52 -3.89 -30.59
CA GLU A 168 -6.82 -3.36 -31.75
C GLU A 168 -5.82 -2.25 -31.39
N ILE A 169 -4.67 -2.24 -32.07
CA ILE A 169 -3.68 -1.17 -31.95
C ILE A 169 -4.25 0.09 -32.62
N ARG A 170 -4.49 1.14 -31.83
CA ARG A 170 -5.00 2.43 -32.30
C ARG A 170 -3.88 3.46 -32.30
N THR A 171 -3.83 4.32 -33.31
CA THR A 171 -2.94 5.48 -33.34
C THR A 171 -3.62 6.70 -32.71
N TRP A 172 -2.86 7.44 -31.91
CA TRP A 172 -3.28 8.71 -31.31
C TRP A 172 -2.33 9.83 -31.73
N HIS A 173 -2.84 11.06 -31.69
CA HIS A 173 -2.13 12.27 -32.12
C HIS A 173 -2.39 13.39 -31.09
N ARG A 174 -1.33 14.02 -30.55
CA ARG A 174 -1.45 15.16 -29.63
C ARG A 174 -0.21 16.04 -29.70
N ASN A 175 -0.38 17.31 -30.03
CA ASN A 175 0.67 18.34 -30.08
C ASN A 175 1.96 17.83 -30.75
N ASP A 176 1.86 17.50 -32.04
CA ASP A 176 2.91 16.96 -32.92
C ASP A 176 3.51 15.60 -32.52
N LYS A 177 3.01 14.97 -31.44
CA LYS A 177 3.38 13.60 -31.06
C LYS A 177 2.35 12.61 -31.61
N THR A 178 2.82 11.67 -32.42
CA THR A 178 2.08 10.46 -32.83
C THR A 178 2.48 9.30 -31.93
N GLY A 179 1.53 8.46 -31.53
CA GLY A 179 1.84 7.22 -30.83
C GLY A 179 0.84 6.11 -31.15
N LYS A 180 1.23 4.87 -30.85
CA LYS A 180 0.34 3.71 -30.80
C LYS A 180 -0.17 3.54 -29.37
N VAL A 181 -1.39 3.04 -29.21
CA VAL A 181 -1.98 2.60 -27.95
C VAL A 181 -2.78 1.32 -28.17
N CYS A 182 -2.68 0.37 -27.25
CA CYS A 182 -3.39 -0.90 -27.29
C CYS A 182 -3.93 -1.20 -25.89
N SER A 183 -5.18 -1.64 -25.79
CA SER A 183 -5.78 -2.08 -24.54
C SER A 183 -5.85 -3.60 -24.51
N LEU A 184 -5.44 -4.20 -23.40
CA LEU A 184 -5.48 -5.65 -23.20
C LEU A 184 -6.24 -5.95 -21.91
N ASP A 185 -7.08 -6.98 -21.94
CA ASP A 185 -7.76 -7.51 -20.76
C ASP A 185 -7.01 -8.76 -20.29
N LEU A 186 -6.60 -8.73 -19.02
CA LEU A 186 -5.80 -9.74 -18.34
C LEU A 186 -6.63 -10.32 -17.19
N ALA A 187 -6.61 -11.64 -17.02
CA ALA A 187 -7.29 -12.31 -15.92
C ALA A 187 -6.35 -13.26 -15.15
N ASP A 188 -6.53 -13.32 -13.85
CA ASP A 188 -5.86 -14.21 -12.89
C ASP A 188 -6.93 -14.91 -12.05
N ASP A 189 -6.56 -15.95 -11.30
CA ASP A 189 -7.46 -16.67 -10.37
C ASP A 189 -8.18 -15.72 -9.39
N THR A 190 -7.60 -14.55 -9.15
CA THR A 190 -8.15 -13.52 -8.28
C THR A 190 -9.09 -12.52 -8.96
N GLY A 191 -8.99 -12.23 -10.26
CA GLY A 191 -9.82 -11.23 -10.92
C GLY A 191 -9.31 -10.75 -12.28
N GLU A 192 -9.93 -9.71 -12.83
CA GLU A 192 -9.61 -9.14 -14.15
C GLU A 192 -9.06 -7.71 -14.04
N ILE A 193 -8.14 -7.35 -14.92
CA ILE A 193 -7.58 -5.99 -15.06
C ILE A 193 -7.41 -5.61 -16.54
N ARG A 194 -7.67 -4.35 -16.85
CA ARG A 194 -7.36 -3.76 -18.16
C ARG A 194 -6.02 -3.04 -18.11
N MET A 195 -5.09 -3.46 -18.96
CA MET A 195 -3.79 -2.82 -19.16
C MET A 195 -3.80 -2.00 -20.46
N THR A 196 -3.14 -0.85 -20.45
CA THR A 196 -2.95 -0.01 -21.64
C THR A 196 -1.47 0.06 -21.98
N LEU A 197 -1.08 -0.49 -23.12
CA LEU A 197 0.27 -0.39 -23.66
C LEU A 197 0.40 0.83 -24.57
N PHE A 198 1.58 1.45 -24.53
CA PHE A 198 1.99 2.55 -25.40
C PHE A 198 3.06 2.09 -26.39
N THR A 199 3.38 2.94 -27.38
CA THR A 199 4.21 2.61 -28.56
C THR A 199 5.40 1.69 -28.29
N GLU A 200 6.29 2.04 -27.35
CA GLU A 200 7.49 1.24 -27.04
C GLU A 200 7.17 -0.19 -26.58
N ALA A 201 6.14 -0.37 -25.76
CA ALA A 201 5.71 -1.68 -25.27
C ALA A 201 4.88 -2.46 -26.31
N ILE A 202 4.27 -1.77 -27.28
CA ILE A 202 3.61 -2.40 -28.42
C ILE A 202 4.65 -2.91 -29.41
N ASP A 203 5.68 -2.12 -29.69
CA ASP A 203 6.76 -2.50 -30.59
C ASP A 203 7.56 -3.68 -30.01
N GLN A 204 7.83 -3.72 -28.69
CA GLN A 204 8.37 -4.88 -27.98
C GLN A 204 7.45 -6.12 -27.94
N PHE A 205 6.15 -5.97 -28.23
CA PHE A 205 5.20 -7.09 -28.30
C PHE A 205 5.04 -7.64 -29.73
N GLN A 206 5.62 -6.96 -30.74
CA GLN A 206 5.55 -7.36 -32.15
C GLN A 206 6.87 -7.93 -32.70
N ASP A 207 7.96 -7.91 -31.92
CA ASP A 207 9.28 -8.50 -32.21
C ASP A 207 9.41 -9.92 -31.59
#